data_AF-A0A519QSV4-F1
#
_entry.id   AF-A0A519QSV4-F1
#
_cell.length_a   1.000
_cell.length_b   1.000
_cell.length_c   1.000
_cell.angle_alpha   90.00
_cell.angle_beta   90.00
_cell.angle_gamma   90.00
#
_symmetry.space_group_name_H-M   'P 1'
#
loop_
_entity.id
_entity.type
_entity.pdbx_description
1 polymer ?
#
loop_
_entity_poly.entity_id
_entity_poly.type
_entity_poly.pdbx_seq_one_letter_code
_entity_poly.pdbx_strand_id
1 'polypeptide(L)' 'MDASKVPNSFFRIDRNVLYLSVGYVDTEQGPGFFDQAVLFCPFCGVGLQRPEEIIMKQSL' A
#
# COMPACT_ATOMS: atom_id res chain seq x y z
N MET A 1 8.70 -2.56 -18.06
CA MET A 1 8.87 -1.33 -17.26
C MET A 1 9.33 -1.75 -15.88
N ASP A 2 10.42 -1.16 -15.39
CA ASP A 2 11.11 -1.53 -14.15
C ASP A 2 10.48 -0.77 -12.98
N ALA A 3 9.78 -1.48 -12.11
CA ALA A 3 9.05 -0.92 -10.97
C ALA A 3 9.95 -0.15 -9.98
N SER A 4 11.27 -0.34 -10.03
CA SER A 4 12.23 0.39 -9.20
C SER A 4 12.43 1.86 -9.60
N LYS A 5 11.90 2.28 -10.76
CA LYS A 5 12.11 3.63 -11.32
C LYS A 5 10.96 4.62 -11.02
N VAL A 6 9.93 4.22 -10.29
CA VAL A 6 8.86 5.12 -9.83
C VAL A 6 9.35 5.92 -8.62
N PRO A 7 9.44 7.26 -8.67
CA PRO A 7 9.83 8.05 -7.52
C PRO A 7 8.77 7.94 -6.42
N ASN A 8 9.21 7.63 -5.20
CA ASN A 8 8.41 7.50 -3.96
C ASN A 8 7.65 6.18 -3.77
N SER A 9 8.42 5.15 -3.43
CA SER A 9 8.11 4.06 -2.48
C SER A 9 6.92 3.14 -2.79
N PHE A 10 7.21 1.83 -2.88
CA PHE A 10 6.22 0.75 -2.79
C PHE A 10 5.34 0.82 -1.53
N PHE A 11 5.76 1.59 -0.53
CA PHE A 11 5.05 1.78 0.73
C PHE A 11 4.46 3.19 0.82
N ARG A 12 3.18 3.27 1.18
CA ARG A 12 2.46 4.52 1.37
C ARG A 12 1.79 4.53 2.74
N ILE A 13 1.78 5.68 3.42
CA ILE A 13 0.98 5.87 4.62
C ILE A 13 -0.21 6.76 4.26
N ASP A 14 -1.44 6.25 4.43
CA ASP A 14 -2.68 7.03 4.36
C ASP A 14 -3.47 6.83 5.65
N ARG A 15 -3.96 7.92 6.26
CA ARG A 15 -4.76 7.88 7.50
C ARG A 15 -4.17 6.97 8.59
N ASN A 16 -2.85 7.03 8.76
CA ASN A 16 -2.09 6.24 9.74
C ASN A 16 -2.08 4.71 9.51
N VAL A 17 -2.49 4.27 8.33
CA VAL A 17 -2.37 2.89 7.86
C VAL A 17 -1.22 2.83 6.86
N LEU A 18 -0.28 1.89 7.06
CA LEU A 18 0.79 1.61 6.12
C LEU A 18 0.29 0.59 5.08
N TYR A 19 0.44 0.97 3.82
CA TYR A 19 0.05 0.20 2.66
C TYR A 19 1.29 -0.18 1.85
N LEU A 20 1.21 -1.33 1.19
CA LEU A 20 2.12 -1.77 0.15
C LEU A 20 1.36 -1.74 -1.19
N SER A 21 1.89 -1.02 -2.17
CA SER A 21 1.42 -1.08 -3.54
C SER A 21 1.88 -2.38 -4.18
N VAL A 22 0.94 -3.25 -4.53
CA VAL A 22 1.21 -4.55 -5.17
C VAL A 22 1.23 -4.46 -6.70
N GLY A 23 0.77 -3.33 -7.24
CA GLY A 23 0.77 -3.05 -8.66
C GLY A 23 0.22 -1.66 -8.96
N TYR A 24 0.29 -1.28 -10.22
CA TYR A 24 -0.31 -0.05 -10.72
C TYR A 24 -0.96 -0.29 -12.09
N VAL A 25 -1.87 0.60 -12.46
CA VAL A 25 -2.51 0.64 -13.77
C VAL A 25 -2.43 2.06 -14.31
N ASP A 26 -2.03 2.20 -15.57
CA ASP A 26 -2.07 3.50 -16.24
C ASP A 26 -3.51 3.81 -16.65
N THR A 27 -4.00 4.98 -16.23
CA THR A 27 -5.32 5.49 -16.61
C THR A 27 -5.18 6.85 -17.29
N GLU A 28 -6.22 7.30 -17.98
CA GLU A 28 -6.23 8.63 -18.61
C GLU A 28 -6.06 9.78 -17.60
N GLN A 29 -6.35 9.53 -16.32
CA GLN A 29 -6.24 10.50 -15.22
C GLN A 29 -4.90 10.39 -14.47
N GLY A 30 -4.02 9.47 -14.88
CA GLY A 30 -2.75 9.16 -14.22
C GLY A 30 -2.66 7.73 -13.68
N PRO A 31 -1.55 7.38 -13.02
CA PRO A 31 -1.37 6.03 -12.46
C PRO A 31 -2.31 5.77 -11.28
N GLY A 32 -3.11 4.71 -11.38
CA GLY A 32 -3.85 4.13 -10.26
C GLY A 32 -3.02 3.05 -9.56
N PHE A 33 -3.12 2.94 -8.24
CA PHE A 33 -2.32 2.02 -7.43
C PHE A 33 -3.21 0.98 -6.75
N PHE A 34 -2.77 -0.28 -6.75
CA PHE A 34 -3.38 -1.35 -5.99
C PHE A 34 -2.69 -1.48 -4.64
N ASP A 35 -3.26 -0.84 -3.62
CA ASP A 35 -2.67 -0.77 -2.28
C ASP A 35 -3.28 -1.82 -1.35
N GLN A 36 -2.43 -2.48 -0.55
CA GLN A 36 -2.83 -3.46 0.46
C GLN A 36 -2.27 -3.08 1.82
N ALA A 37 -3.10 -3.11 2.86
CA ALA A 37 -2.66 -2.77 4.22
C ALA A 37 -1.67 -3.84 4.75
N VAL A 38 -0.58 -3.39 5.37
CA VAL A 38 0.50 -4.27 5.82
C VAL A 38 0.36 -4.55 7.31
N LEU A 39 -0.03 -5.78 7.65
CA LEU A 39 -0.06 -6.24 9.05
C LEU A 39 1.33 -6.63 9.56
N PHE A 40 2.10 -7.32 8.73
CA PHE A 40 3.43 -7.85 9.07
C PHE A 40 4.46 -7.42 8.05
N CYS A 41 5.68 -7.15 8.49
CA CYS A 41 6.80 -6.87 7.61
C CYS A 41 7.07 -8.08 6.70
N PRO A 42 7.07 -7.93 5.36
CA PRO A 42 7.27 -9.06 4.46
C PRO A 42 8.70 -9.63 4.48
N PHE A 43 9.65 -8.93 5.11
CA PHE A 43 11.06 -9.35 5.18
C PHE A 43 11.40 -10.14 6.44
N CYS A 44 10.90 -9.70 7.60
CA CYS A 44 11.26 -10.28 8.90
C CYS A 44 10.06 -10.80 9.70
N GLY A 45 8.83 -10.60 9.22
CA GLY A 45 7.61 -11.09 9.87
C GLY A 45 7.19 -10.32 11.12
N VAL A 46 7.89 -9.25 11.51
CA VAL A 46 7.48 -8.44 12.67
C VAL A 46 6.11 -7.80 12.42
N GLY A 47 5.25 -7.78 13.43
CA GLY A 47 3.97 -7.06 13.37
C GLY A 47 4.22 -5.55 13.27
N LEU A 48 3.67 -4.92 12.23
CA LEU A 48 3.78 -3.48 11.99
C LEU A 48 2.49 -2.74 12.39
N GLN A 49 1.35 -3.41 12.27
CA GLN A 49 0.01 -2.86 12.55
C GLN A 49 -0.90 -3.95 13.07
N ARG A 50 -1.97 -3.54 13.77
CA ARG A 50 -3.03 -4.45 14.24
C ARG A 50 -4.28 -4.36 13.35
N PRO A 51 -5.05 -5.45 13.17
CA PRO A 51 -6.27 -5.42 12.36
C PRO A 51 -7.26 -4.33 12.79
N GLU A 52 -7.42 -4.10 14.09
CA GLU A 52 -8.28 -3.04 14.63
C GLU A 52 -7.84 -1.61 14.24
N GLU A 53 -6.55 -1.39 13.95
CA GLU A 53 -6.01 -0.10 13.51
C GLU A 53 -6.21 0.13 12.01
N ILE A 54 -6.50 -0.93 11.25
CA ILE A 54 -6.68 -0.92 9.80
C ILE A 54 -8.14 -0.71 9.39
N ILE A 55 -9.11 -0.81 10.32
CA ILE A 55 -10.55 -0.71 10.03
C ILE A 55 -10.90 0.68 9.46
N MET A 56 -10.66 0.87 8.18
CA MET A 56 -11.36 1.79 7.32
C MET A 56 -12.57 1.04 6.80
N LYS A 57 -13.77 1.58 7.06
CA LYS A 57 -14.96 1.22 6.29
C LYS A 57 -14.55 1.23 4.81
N GLN A 58 -14.53 0.06 4.18
CA GLN A 58 -14.52 -0.05 2.73
C GLN A 58 -15.84 0.55 2.25
N SER A 59 -15.87 1.88 2.10
CA SER A 59 -16.93 2.56 1.37
C SER A 59 -16.71 2.24 -0.09
N LEU A 60 -17.29 1.12 -0.54
CA LEU A 60 -17.78 0.97 -1.90
C LEU A 60 -18.95 1.94 -2.11
#